data_AF-A0A5C4Y8L7-F1
#
_entry.id   AF-A0A5C4Y8L7-F1
#
_cell.length_a   1.000
_cell.length_b   1.000
_cell.length_c   1.000
_cell.angle_alpha   90.00
_cell.angle_beta   90.00
_cell.angle_gamma   90.00
#
_symmetry.space_group_name_H-M   'P 1'
#
loop_
_entity.id
_entity.type
_entity.pdbx_description
1 polymer ?
#
loop_
_entity_poly.entity_id
_entity_poly.type
_entity_poly.pdbx_seq_one_letter_code
_entity_poly.pdbx_strand_id
1 'polypeptide(L)'
;MSRHSVQKFVRLGHDIEIIKDCRTLPGQLHPEGWPTFEVRYGLIFDGQLTNWSDVVRAADDERTALRMADLGRRRALRLGPRAAGTGCSGTPCGDPAAPTGGENGTESSDQPAAG
;
A
#
# COMPACT_ATOMS: atom_id res chain seq x y z
N MET A 1 16.30 -24.53 -9.09
CA MET A 1 15.44 -23.50 -9.73
C MET A 1 14.49 -22.99 -8.66
N SER A 2 14.39 -21.68 -8.46
CA SER A 2 13.44 -21.09 -7.50
C SER A 2 12.18 -20.66 -8.24
N ARG A 3 11.00 -20.98 -7.69
CA ARG A 3 9.71 -20.56 -8.25
C ARG A 3 9.05 -19.62 -7.28
N HIS A 4 8.73 -18.42 -7.75
CA HIS A 4 8.02 -17.43 -6.96
C HIS A 4 6.58 -17.28 -7.43
N SER A 5 5.64 -17.23 -6.48
CA SER A 5 4.25 -16.86 -6.72
C SER A 5 3.91 -15.64 -5.86
N VAL A 6 3.08 -14.74 -6.37
CA VAL A 6 2.68 -13.53 -5.66
C VAL A 6 1.16 -13.46 -5.64
N GLN A 7 0.60 -13.31 -4.44
CA GLN A 7 -0.82 -13.03 -4.23
C GLN A 7 -0.97 -11.59 -3.75
N LYS A 8 -1.76 -10.79 -4.47
CA LYS A 8 -2.00 -9.38 -4.16
C LYS A 8 -3.46 -9.15 -3.82
N PHE A 9 -3.72 -8.31 -2.84
CA PHE A 9 -5.06 -7.84 -2.51
C PHE A 9 -5.00 -6.50 -1.79
N VAL A 10 -6.09 -5.75 -1.85
CA VAL A 10 -6.23 -4.45 -1.19
C VAL A 10 -7.13 -4.61 0.02
N ARG A 11 -6.74 -4.01 1.15
CA ARG A 11 -7.57 -3.96 2.35
C ARG A 11 -7.54 -2.57 2.96
N LEU A 12 -8.70 -1.94 3.08
CA LEU A 12 -8.84 -0.61 3.69
C LEU A 12 -7.92 0.45 3.04
N GLY A 13 -7.69 0.36 1.73
CA GLY A 13 -6.80 1.25 0.99
C GLY A 13 -5.31 0.96 1.16
N HIS A 14 -4.94 -0.13 1.82
CA HIS A 14 -3.57 -0.62 1.89
C HIS A 14 -3.34 -1.76 0.92
N ASP A 15 -2.22 -1.69 0.20
CA ASP A 15 -1.78 -2.77 -0.68
C ASP A 15 -1.11 -3.86 0.15
N ILE A 16 -1.55 -5.10 -0.03
CA ILE A 16 -0.99 -6.26 0.67
C ILE A 16 -0.57 -7.28 -0.37
N GLU A 17 0.70 -7.68 -0.34
CA GLU A 17 1.23 -8.73 -1.19
C GLU A 17 1.85 -9.85 -0.35
N ILE A 18 1.59 -11.08 -0.75
CA ILE A 18 2.20 -12.27 -0.18
C ILE A 18 3.06 -12.91 -1.25
N ILE A 19 4.35 -12.98 -1.01
CA ILE A 19 5.30 -13.67 -1.89
C ILE A 19 5.49 -15.07 -1.34
N LYS A 20 5.36 -16.07 -2.19
CA LYS A 20 5.76 -17.45 -1.92
C LYS A 20 7.05 -17.73 -2.68
N ASP A 21 8.12 -18.05 -1.96
CA ASP A 21 9.42 -18.48 -2.50
C ASP A 21 9.57 -19.98 -2.29
N CYS A 22 9.49 -20.76 -3.38
CA CYS A 22 9.75 -22.19 -3.38
C CYS A 22 11.17 -22.46 -3.89
N ARG A 23 11.99 -23.10 -3.06
CA ARG A 23 13.35 -23.51 -3.42
C ARG A 23 13.47 -25.02 -3.38
N THR A 24 14.02 -25.60 -4.45
CA THR A 24 14.41 -27.00 -4.46
C THR A 24 15.70 -27.17 -3.66
N LEU A 25 15.71 -28.08 -2.69
CA LEU A 25 16.92 -28.43 -1.95
C LEU A 25 17.79 -29.38 -2.80
N PRO A 26 19.05 -29.00 -3.09
CA PRO A 26 19.95 -29.89 -3.81
C PRO A 26 20.34 -31.08 -2.93
N GLY A 27 20.22 -32.30 -3.47
CA GLY A 27 20.69 -33.53 -2.82
C GLY A 27 19.75 -34.15 -1.79
N GLN A 28 18.63 -33.50 -1.45
CA GLN A 28 17.56 -34.13 -0.68
C GLN A 28 16.41 -34.53 -1.61
N LEU A 29 16.28 -35.84 -1.78
CA LEU A 29 15.10 -36.45 -2.38
C LEU A 29 14.16 -36.86 -1.26
N HIS A 30 12.87 -36.58 -1.45
CA HIS A 30 11.82 -37.18 -0.67
C HIS A 30 11.95 -38.72 -0.79
N PRO A 31 11.56 -39.51 0.24
CA PRO A 31 11.65 -40.98 0.20
C PRO A 31 10.98 -41.62 -1.03
N GLU A 32 10.04 -40.92 -1.65
CA GLU A 32 9.32 -41.33 -2.84
C GLU A 32 9.94 -40.80 -4.17
N GLY A 33 11.15 -40.25 -4.15
CA GLY A 33 11.94 -39.91 -5.35
C GLY A 33 11.71 -38.53 -5.95
N TRP A 34 10.80 -37.74 -5.39
CA TRP A 34 10.56 -36.33 -5.76
C TRP A 34 11.59 -35.40 -5.08
N PRO A 35 11.91 -34.23 -5.65
CA PRO A 35 12.78 -33.25 -4.99
C PRO A 35 12.15 -32.73 -3.70
N THR A 36 12.94 -32.58 -2.62
CA THR A 36 12.47 -31.87 -1.42
C THR A 36 12.45 -30.36 -1.71
N PHE A 37 11.32 -29.71 -1.41
CA PHE A 37 11.16 -28.26 -1.57
C PHE A 37 11.04 -27.58 -0.21
N GLU A 38 11.72 -26.45 -0.06
CA GLU A 38 11.50 -25.49 1.03
C GLU A 38 10.63 -24.35 0.53
N VAL A 39 9.64 -23.96 1.33
CA VAL A 39 8.79 -22.81 1.04
C VAL A 39 9.02 -21.73 2.09
N ARG A 40 9.14 -20.48 1.66
CA ARG A 40 9.12 -19.30 2.54
C ARG A 40 8.11 -18.30 2.04
N TYR A 41 7.43 -17.64 2.96
CA TYR A 41 6.47 -16.60 2.64
C TYR A 41 6.99 -15.23 3.07
N GLY A 42 6.82 -14.23 2.23
CA GLY A 42 7.09 -12.83 2.53
C GLY A 42 5.79 -12.04 2.55
N LEU A 43 5.67 -11.05 3.46
CA LEU A 43 4.56 -10.11 3.49
C LEU A 43 5.06 -8.73 3.09
N ILE A 44 4.54 -8.21 2.00
CA ILE A 44 4.70 -6.82 1.58
C ILE A 44 3.44 -6.05 1.97
N PHE A 45 3.61 -4.88 2.58
CA PHE A 45 2.53 -3.99 2.97
C PHE A 45 2.86 -2.59 2.45
N ASP A 46 1.98 -1.99 1.65
CA ASP A 46 2.20 -0.71 0.95
C ASP A 46 3.55 -0.64 0.22
N GLY A 47 3.90 -1.72 -0.48
CA GLY A 47 5.16 -1.82 -1.25
C GLY A 47 6.42 -2.08 -0.40
N GLN A 48 6.30 -2.17 0.92
CA GLN A 48 7.43 -2.48 1.81
C GLN A 48 7.39 -3.92 2.30
N LEU A 49 8.51 -4.64 2.18
CA LEU A 49 8.66 -5.98 2.75
C LEU A 49 8.75 -5.89 4.27
N THR A 50 7.71 -6.37 4.95
CA THR A 50 7.54 -6.20 6.39
C THR A 50 7.84 -7.45 7.21
N ASN A 51 7.69 -8.63 6.62
CA ASN A 51 7.91 -9.87 7.34
C ASN A 51 8.30 -11.03 6.43
N TRP A 52 9.03 -11.99 6.99
CA TRP A 52 9.30 -13.30 6.39
C TRP A 52 8.85 -14.40 7.34
N SER A 53 8.31 -15.48 6.79
CA SER A 53 8.15 -16.72 7.53
C SER A 53 9.49 -17.45 7.63
N ASP A 54 9.57 -18.33 8.63
CA ASP A 54 10.53 -19.42 8.64
C ASP A 54 10.29 -20.35 7.43
N VAL A 55 11.27 -21.22 7.19
CA VAL A 55 11.15 -22.28 6.19
C VAL A 55 10.02 -23.23 6.59
N VAL A 56 9.10 -23.44 5.67
CA VAL A 56 7.88 -24.22 5.84
C VAL A 56 7.99 -25.51 5.04
N ARG A 57 7.56 -26.60 5.66
CA ARG A 57 7.37 -27.88 4.96
C ARG A 57 6.12 -27.81 4.08
N ALA A 58 6.09 -28.59 3.00
CA ALA A 58 4.95 -28.61 2.08
C ALA A 58 3.59 -28.88 2.75
N ALA A 59 3.55 -29.66 3.84
CA ALA A 59 2.32 -29.94 4.58
C ALA A 59 1.73 -28.72 5.31
N ASP A 60 2.54 -27.71 5.61
CA ASP A 60 2.13 -26.49 6.32
C ASP A 60 2.02 -25.26 5.40
N ASP A 61 2.14 -25.48 4.09
CA ASP A 61 2.18 -24.45 3.04
C ASP A 61 0.94 -23.54 3.07
N GLU A 62 -0.25 -24.14 2.93
CA GLU A 62 -1.52 -23.42 2.91
C GLU A 62 -1.77 -22.69 4.23
N ARG A 63 -1.48 -23.35 5.36
CA ARG A 63 -1.63 -22.75 6.69
C ARG A 63 -0.74 -21.54 6.87
N THR A 64 0.48 -21.57 6.37
CA THR A 64 1.42 -20.44 6.50
C THR A 64 1.04 -19.29 5.57
N ALA A 65 0.57 -19.58 4.36
CA ALA A 65 0.01 -18.58 3.46
C ALA A 65 -1.15 -17.80 4.13
N LEU A 66 -2.09 -18.53 4.73
CA LEU A 66 -3.23 -17.93 5.44
C LEU A 66 -2.79 -17.06 6.63
N ARG A 67 -1.77 -17.48 7.39
CA ARG A 67 -1.22 -16.68 8.50
C ARG A 67 -0.63 -15.36 8.02
N MET A 68 0.07 -15.37 6.88
CA MET A 68 0.65 -14.14 6.31
C MET A 68 -0.43 -13.18 5.81
N ALA A 69 -1.47 -13.72 5.18
CA ALA A 69 -2.64 -12.93 4.78
C ALA A 69 -3.33 -12.28 6.00
N ASP A 70 -3.53 -13.06 7.06
CA ASP A 70 -4.17 -12.57 8.28
C ASP A 70 -3.30 -11.55 9.02
N LEU A 71 -1.96 -11.67 8.96
CA LEU A 71 -1.03 -10.67 9.49
C LEU A 71 -1.15 -9.34 8.74
N GLY A 72 -1.18 -9.37 7.40
CA GLY A 72 -1.43 -8.18 6.58
C GLY A 72 -2.79 -7.54 6.88
N ARG A 73 -3.84 -8.37 7.00
CA ARG A 73 -5.19 -7.91 7.35
C ARG A 73 -5.25 -7.25 8.73
N ARG A 74 -4.66 -7.86 9.75
CA ARG A 74 -4.57 -7.28 11.11
C ARG A 74 -3.82 -5.96 11.11
N ARG A 75 -2.74 -5.86 10.31
CA ARG A 75 -1.98 -4.62 10.17
C ARG A 75 -2.83 -3.50 9.56
N ALA A 76 -3.54 -3.78 8.46
CA ALA A 76 -4.48 -2.82 7.87
C ALA A 76 -5.59 -2.41 8.85
N LEU A 77 -6.15 -3.35 9.62
CA LEU A 77 -7.16 -3.04 10.64
C LEU A 77 -6.60 -2.14 11.75
N ARG A 78 -5.34 -2.35 12.16
CA ARG A 78 -4.69 -1.52 13.18
C ARG A 78 -4.40 -0.10 12.69
N LEU A 79 -4.02 0.06 11.42
CA LEU A 79 -3.75 1.36 10.81
C LEU A 79 -5.04 2.10 10.43
N GLY A 80 -6.13 1.36 10.21
CA GLY A 80 -7.41 1.88 9.79
C GLY A 80 -7.47 2.14 8.29
N PRO A 81 -8.57 2.74 7.79
CA PRO A 81 -8.69 3.15 6.41
C PRO A 81 -7.59 4.16 6.04
N ARG A 82 -6.80 3.83 5.02
CA ARG A 82 -5.96 4.83 4.37
C ARG A 82 -6.88 5.84 3.70
N ALA A 83 -6.82 7.09 4.13
CA ALA A 83 -7.51 8.17 3.44
C ALA A 83 -7.04 8.16 1.98
N ALA A 84 -7.99 8.01 1.05
CA ALA A 84 -7.73 8.16 -0.38
C ALA A 84 -7.43 9.65 -0.65
N GLY A 85 -6.20 10.09 -0.34
CA GLY A 85 -5.95 11.52 -0.24
C GLY A 85 -4.52 11.91 0.09
N THR A 86 -3.51 11.32 -0.54
CA THR A 86 -2.24 12.03 -0.82
C THR A 86 -1.53 11.44 -2.04
N GLY A 87 -2.30 11.08 -3.05
CA GLY A 87 -1.82 10.85 -4.42
C GLY A 87 -2.19 12.02 -5.31
N CYS A 88 -1.98 13.26 -4.86
CA CYS A 88 -2.04 14.44 -5.72
C CYS A 88 -0.63 14.76 -6.21
N SER A 89 -0.07 13.91 -7.06
CA SER A 89 0.96 14.35 -7.99
C SER A 89 0.26 14.89 -9.23
N GLY A 90 0.09 16.22 -9.26
CA GLY A 90 -0.39 16.98 -10.41
C GLY A 90 -1.81 17.50 -10.25
N THR A 91 -1.93 18.83 -10.22
CA THR A 91 -3.15 19.65 -10.26
C THR A 91 -3.76 19.98 -8.88
N PRO A 92 -3.50 21.18 -8.32
CA PRO A 92 -4.56 21.86 -7.61
C PRO A 92 -5.64 22.18 -8.64
N CYS A 93 -6.79 21.50 -8.52
CA CYS A 93 -8.01 21.91 -9.15
C CYS A 93 -8.35 23.33 -8.66
N GLY A 94 -8.31 24.29 -9.60
CA GLY A 94 -9.14 25.49 -9.59
C GLY A 94 -8.76 26.58 -8.59
N ASP A 95 -7.96 27.54 -9.05
CA ASP A 95 -8.32 28.94 -8.84
C ASP A 95 -8.94 29.41 -10.17
N PRO A 96 -10.19 29.90 -10.17
CA PRO A 96 -10.32 31.33 -9.96
C PRO A 96 -11.52 31.75 -9.10
N ALA A 97 -11.30 32.87 -8.41
CA ALA A 97 -12.27 33.88 -7.98
C ALA A 97 -12.80 33.78 -6.55
N ALA A 98 -12.17 34.55 -5.67
CA ALA A 98 -12.89 35.37 -4.70
C ALA A 98 -12.79 36.84 -5.13
N PRO A 99 -13.90 37.55 -5.43
CA PRO A 99 -13.90 39.01 -5.45
C PRO A 99 -14.04 39.48 -3.99
N THR A 100 -12.93 39.56 -3.27
CA THR A 100 -12.91 40.32 -2.02
C THR A 100 -12.74 41.79 -2.36
N GLY A 101 -13.86 42.51 -2.38
CA GLY A 101 -13.87 43.95 -2.18
C GLY A 101 -13.33 44.33 -0.81
N GLY A 102 -12.87 45.58 -0.70
CA GLY A 102 -12.21 46.15 0.48
C GLY A 102 -10.87 46.73 0.07
N GLU A 103 -10.86 47.87 -0.60
CA GLU A 103 -10.69 49.20 0.01
C GLU A 103 -9.22 49.63 0.01
N ASN A 104 -8.85 50.48 -0.97
CA ASN A 104 -7.89 51.56 -0.80
C ASN A 104 -7.79 52.38 -2.09
N GLY A 105 -8.16 53.66 -1.98
CA GLY A 105 -7.51 54.73 -2.73
C GLY A 105 -8.17 55.21 -4.02
N THR A 106 -8.94 56.30 -3.88
CA THR A 106 -8.81 57.50 -4.73
C THR A 106 -9.56 57.53 -6.08
N GLU A 107 -10.85 57.84 -6.02
CA GLU A 107 -11.60 58.80 -6.86
C GLU A 107 -13.05 58.79 -6.30
N SER A 108 -13.83 59.86 -6.20
CA SER A 108 -13.86 61.17 -6.84
C SER A 108 -14.88 62.04 -6.07
N SER A 109 -14.92 63.31 -6.46
CA SER A 109 -16.12 64.16 -6.57
C SER A 109 -16.17 65.42 -5.70
N ASP A 110 -15.96 66.53 -6.42
CA ASP A 110 -16.84 67.69 -6.52
C ASP A 110 -17.07 68.59 -5.30
N GLN A 111 -16.59 69.84 -5.46
CA GLN A 111 -17.28 71.04 -4.98
C GLN A 111 -18.74 71.06 -5.46
N PRO A 112 -19.66 71.71 -4.73
CA PRO A 112 -19.94 73.11 -5.08
C PRO A 112 -20.04 74.05 -3.86
N ALA A 113 -19.92 75.34 -4.16
CA ALA A 113 -20.05 76.47 -3.26
C ALA A 113 -21.50 76.71 -2.79
N ALA A 114 -21.68 77.20 -1.56
CA ALA A 114 -22.58 78.30 -1.18
C ALA A 114 -22.68 78.41 0.36
N GLY A 115 -22.48 79.63 0.90
CA GLY A 115 -22.72 79.99 2.29
C GLY A 115 -21.72 80.97 2.84
#